data_AF-A0A2T3JAW4-F1
#
_entry.id   AF-A0A2T3JAW4-F1
#
_cell.length_a   1.000
_cell.length_b   1.000
_cell.length_c   1.000
_cell.angle_alpha   90.00
_cell.angle_beta   90.00
_cell.angle_gamma   90.00
#
_symmetry.space_group_name_H-M   'P 1'
#
loop_
_entity.id
_entity.type
_entity.pdbx_description
1 polymer ?
#
loop_
_entity_poly.entity_id
_entity_poly.type
_entity_poly.pdbx_seq_one_letter_code
_entity_poly.pdbx_strand_id
1 'polypeptide(L)'
;MFKKSLITVAVALTVLASSTGAMAQRDIQEKRQDVRQEARIENRTEDRIDNRRNPTTVATVNTVVMIQGAMVRTVSYNGIVLLHDTINQRFYRAKNNGYEIYTVPYGAKVIELSMANPTNITLIH
;
A
#
# COMPACT_ATOMS: atom_id res chain seq x y z
N MET A 1 -27.96 -27.19 -64.65
CA MET A 1 -29.41 -27.34 -64.85
C MET A 1 -30.11 -26.82 -63.60
N PHE A 2 -30.87 -25.73 -63.72
CA PHE A 2 -31.53 -25.00 -62.63
C PHE A 2 -32.82 -25.69 -62.17
N LYS A 3 -33.02 -25.81 -60.85
CA LYS A 3 -34.34 -25.90 -60.21
C LYS A 3 -34.36 -25.04 -58.95
N LYS A 4 -34.76 -23.78 -59.11
CA LYS A 4 -35.42 -22.97 -58.07
C LYS A 4 -36.81 -23.60 -57.83
N SER A 5 -37.43 -23.48 -56.66
CA SER A 5 -38.49 -22.47 -56.46
C SER A 5 -39.72 -23.11 -55.83
N LEU A 6 -39.74 -23.41 -54.52
CA LEU A 6 -41.04 -23.60 -53.85
C LEU A 6 -41.07 -23.43 -52.32
N ILE A 7 -39.95 -23.35 -51.61
CA ILE A 7 -39.96 -23.44 -50.14
C ILE A 7 -40.01 -22.05 -49.45
N THR A 8 -39.85 -20.96 -50.20
CA THR A 8 -39.53 -19.64 -49.61
C THR A 8 -40.71 -18.87 -49.02
N VAL A 9 -41.96 -19.29 -49.20
CA VAL A 9 -43.13 -18.43 -48.85
C VAL A 9 -43.74 -18.74 -47.48
N ALA A 10 -43.58 -19.94 -46.94
CA ALA A 10 -44.28 -20.33 -45.70
C ALA A 10 -43.59 -19.90 -44.39
N VAL A 11 -42.29 -19.56 -44.42
CA VAL A 11 -41.49 -19.33 -43.19
C VAL A 11 -41.57 -17.87 -42.70
N ALA A 12 -42.09 -16.95 -43.51
CA ALA A 12 -42.05 -15.53 -43.18
C ALA A 12 -43.09 -15.08 -42.14
N LEU A 13 -44.20 -15.82 -41.93
CA LEU A 13 -45.29 -15.33 -41.07
C LEU A 13 -45.17 -15.68 -39.57
N THR A 14 -44.40 -16.71 -39.19
CA THR A 14 -44.34 -17.16 -37.79
C THR A 14 -43.27 -16.46 -36.94
N VAL A 15 -42.35 -15.71 -37.55
CA VAL A 15 -41.22 -15.10 -36.81
C VAL A 15 -41.59 -13.77 -36.15
N LEU A 16 -42.68 -13.11 -36.57
CA LEU A 16 -42.96 -11.74 -36.12
C LEU A 16 -43.67 -11.63 -34.75
N ALA A 17 -44.15 -12.74 -34.17
CA ALA A 17 -44.97 -12.71 -32.95
C ALA A 17 -44.20 -13.04 -31.65
N SER A 18 -42.94 -13.50 -31.71
CA SER A 18 -42.20 -13.96 -30.52
C SER A 18 -41.21 -12.95 -29.93
N SER A 19 -41.08 -11.75 -30.50
CA SER A 19 -40.02 -10.80 -30.14
C SER A 19 -40.33 -9.85 -28.97
N THR A 20 -41.58 -9.77 -28.48
CA THR A 20 -41.98 -8.77 -27.48
C THR A 20 -41.76 -9.19 -26.02
N GLY A 21 -41.61 -10.49 -25.72
CA GLY A 21 -41.42 -10.97 -24.34
C GLY A 21 -39.96 -11.00 -23.84
N ALA A 22 -38.99 -11.12 -24.76
CA ALA A 22 -37.59 -11.39 -24.40
C ALA A 22 -36.81 -10.16 -23.92
N MET A 23 -37.24 -8.94 -24.27
CA MET A 23 -36.53 -7.72 -23.88
C MET A 23 -36.84 -7.28 -22.44
N ALA A 24 -38.12 -7.36 -22.02
CA ALA A 24 -38.52 -6.98 -20.66
C ALA A 24 -37.91 -7.88 -19.56
N GLN A 25 -37.63 -9.14 -19.88
CA GLN A 25 -36.97 -10.08 -18.96
C GLN A 25 -35.46 -9.83 -18.84
N ARG A 26 -34.84 -9.22 -19.86
CA ARG A 26 -33.41 -8.87 -19.87
C ARG A 26 -33.13 -7.70 -18.93
N ASP A 27 -33.94 -6.65 -19.02
CA ASP A 27 -33.79 -5.42 -18.21
C ASP A 27 -33.90 -5.69 -16.69
N ILE A 28 -34.78 -6.62 -16.29
CA ILE A 28 -34.97 -6.96 -14.86
C ILE A 28 -33.79 -7.77 -14.30
N GLN A 29 -33.12 -8.56 -15.15
CA GLN A 29 -31.95 -9.34 -14.73
C GLN A 29 -30.69 -8.49 -14.66
N GLU A 30 -30.51 -7.57 -15.60
CA GLU A 30 -29.39 -6.62 -15.62
C GLU A 30 -29.42 -5.73 -14.36
N LYS A 31 -30.58 -5.17 -14.03
CA LYS A 31 -30.75 -4.33 -12.83
C LYS A 31 -30.45 -5.06 -11.51
N ARG A 32 -30.67 -6.38 -11.44
CA ARG A 32 -30.34 -7.19 -10.24
C ARG A 32 -28.86 -7.54 -10.16
N GLN A 33 -28.15 -7.56 -11.29
CA GLN A 33 -26.71 -7.75 -11.31
C GLN A 33 -25.98 -6.47 -10.89
N ASP A 34 -26.46 -5.30 -11.31
CA ASP A 34 -25.87 -4.02 -10.92
C ASP A 34 -25.93 -3.79 -9.40
N VAL A 35 -27.09 -4.04 -8.78
CA VAL A 35 -27.26 -3.93 -7.31
C VAL A 35 -26.30 -4.84 -6.54
N ARG A 36 -25.99 -6.04 -7.07
CA ARG A 36 -25.03 -6.97 -6.45
C ARG A 36 -23.58 -6.52 -6.65
N GLN A 37 -23.28 -5.85 -7.77
CA GLN A 37 -21.95 -5.29 -8.02
C GLN A 37 -21.71 -4.06 -7.14
N GLU A 38 -22.70 -3.18 -7.00
CA GLU A 38 -22.63 -2.00 -6.12
C GLU A 38 -22.40 -2.42 -4.65
N ALA A 39 -23.17 -3.39 -4.14
CA ALA A 39 -22.99 -3.91 -2.79
C ALA A 39 -21.60 -4.55 -2.57
N ARG A 40 -20.98 -5.14 -3.60
CA ARG A 40 -19.62 -5.69 -3.53
C ARG A 40 -18.55 -4.61 -3.48
N ILE A 41 -18.79 -3.48 -4.14
CA ILE A 41 -17.88 -2.33 -4.15
C ILE A 41 -17.92 -1.62 -2.79
N GLU A 42 -19.11 -1.46 -2.21
CA GLU A 42 -19.30 -0.86 -0.89
C GLU A 42 -18.58 -1.66 0.21
N ASN A 43 -18.82 -2.98 0.30
CA ASN A 43 -18.15 -3.85 1.27
C ASN A 43 -16.61 -3.81 1.16
N ARG A 44 -16.06 -3.78 -0.07
CA ARG A 44 -14.60 -3.69 -0.28
C ARG A 44 -14.03 -2.33 0.13
N THR A 45 -14.87 -1.30 0.15
CA THR A 45 -14.46 0.06 0.53
C THR A 45 -14.47 0.21 2.05
N GLU A 46 -15.45 -0.39 2.75
CA GLU A 46 -15.51 -0.44 4.21
C GLU A 46 -14.31 -1.22 4.81
N ASP A 47 -13.99 -2.41 4.27
CA ASP A 47 -12.81 -3.20 4.68
C ASP A 47 -11.48 -2.44 4.55
N ARG A 48 -11.39 -1.52 3.57
CA ARG A 48 -10.20 -0.66 3.37
C ARG A 48 -10.17 0.51 4.35
N ILE A 49 -11.32 1.01 4.79
CA ILE A 49 -11.41 2.10 5.76
C ILE A 49 -11.12 1.58 7.17
N ASP A 50 -11.59 0.40 7.53
CA ASP A 50 -11.32 -0.22 8.83
C ASP A 50 -9.84 -0.58 9.00
N ASN A 51 -9.19 -1.11 7.95
CA ASN A 51 -7.73 -1.33 7.95
C ASN A 51 -6.92 -0.02 8.04
N ARG A 52 -7.48 1.12 7.63
CA ARG A 52 -6.85 2.45 7.81
C ARG A 52 -7.08 3.00 9.21
N ARG A 53 -8.22 2.72 9.84
CA ARG A 53 -8.59 3.23 11.17
C ARG A 53 -7.95 2.44 12.30
N ASN A 54 -7.85 1.13 12.16
CA ASN A 54 -7.14 0.25 13.07
C ASN A 54 -6.13 -0.55 12.25
N PRO A 55 -4.91 -0.04 12.03
CA PRO A 55 -3.83 -0.90 11.60
C PRO A 55 -3.70 -1.97 12.69
N THR A 56 -4.13 -3.19 12.37
CA THR A 56 -4.01 -4.36 13.24
C THR A 56 -2.64 -4.29 13.86
N THR A 57 -2.64 -4.07 15.18
CA THR A 57 -1.50 -3.80 16.04
C THR A 57 -0.29 -4.57 15.55
N VAL A 58 0.56 -3.87 14.79
CA VAL A 58 1.91 -4.31 14.51
C VAL A 58 2.51 -4.44 15.89
N ALA A 59 2.66 -5.70 16.31
CA ALA A 59 3.33 -6.03 17.53
C ALA A 59 4.56 -5.14 17.65
N THR A 60 4.71 -4.57 18.83
CA THR A 60 5.89 -3.85 19.31
C THR A 60 7.06 -4.83 19.33
N VAL A 61 7.49 -5.27 18.15
CA VAL A 61 8.71 -6.02 17.94
C VAL A 61 9.78 -4.96 18.01
N ASN A 62 10.57 -4.96 19.10
CA ASN A 62 11.82 -4.21 19.17
C ASN A 62 12.62 -4.55 17.91
N THR A 63 12.52 -3.69 16.90
CA THR A 63 13.00 -4.03 15.57
C THR A 63 14.47 -3.70 15.57
N VAL A 64 15.30 -4.74 15.59
CA VAL A 64 16.75 -4.60 15.53
C VAL A 64 17.15 -4.47 14.06
N VAL A 65 17.67 -3.30 13.68
CA VAL A 65 18.13 -3.02 12.31
C VAL A 65 19.63 -2.83 12.32
N MET A 66 20.37 -3.64 11.57
CA MET A 66 21.80 -3.43 11.37
C MET A 66 22.02 -2.59 10.11
N ILE A 67 22.65 -1.43 10.26
CA ILE A 67 23.08 -0.60 9.13
C ILE A 67 24.56 -0.90 8.92
N GLN A 68 24.89 -1.45 7.74
CA GLN A 68 26.26 -1.74 7.36
C GLN A 68 26.89 -0.54 6.67
N GLY A 69 28.13 -0.22 7.03
CA GLY A 69 28.92 0.83 6.38
C GLY A 69 28.36 2.25 6.53
N ALA A 70 27.67 2.55 7.63
CA ALA A 70 27.20 3.91 7.91
C ALA A 70 28.41 4.85 8.10
N MET A 71 28.44 5.98 7.40
CA MET A 71 29.48 7.00 7.59
C MET A 71 29.16 7.81 8.84
N VAL A 72 29.73 7.41 9.97
CA VAL A 72 29.44 8.00 11.27
C VAL A 72 30.66 8.70 11.85
N ARG A 73 30.42 9.85 12.48
CA ARG A 73 31.38 10.56 13.33
C ARG A 73 30.88 10.62 14.75
N THR A 74 31.78 10.71 15.72
CA THR A 74 31.41 10.95 17.12
C THR A 74 31.30 12.44 17.37
N VAL A 75 30.19 12.88 17.96
CA VAL A 75 29.95 14.27 18.31
C VAL A 75 29.47 14.39 19.75
N SER A 76 29.70 15.55 20.37
CA SER A 76 29.10 15.93 21.64
C SER A 76 28.01 16.98 21.43
N TYR A 77 26.86 16.77 22.06
CA TYR A 77 25.77 17.73 22.15
C TYR A 77 25.32 17.84 23.61
N ASN A 78 25.41 19.03 24.21
CA ASN A 78 25.05 19.27 25.61
C ASN A 78 25.67 18.26 26.60
N GLY A 79 26.93 17.86 26.37
CA GLY A 79 27.63 16.86 27.20
C GLY A 79 27.27 15.40 26.92
N ILE A 80 26.34 15.15 26.00
CA ILE A 80 25.97 13.79 25.56
C ILE A 80 26.79 13.43 24.34
N VAL A 81 27.42 12.25 24.36
CA VAL A 81 28.14 11.70 23.21
C VAL A 81 27.14 10.98 22.29
N LEU A 82 27.14 11.35 21.01
CA LEU A 82 26.27 10.83 19.98
C LEU A 82 27.10 10.35 18.79
N LEU A 83 26.59 9.35 18.07
CA LEU A 83 27.02 9.07 16.71
C LEU A 83 26.19 9.91 15.75
N HIS A 84 26.85 10.61 14.84
CA HIS A 84 26.21 11.37 13.78
C HIS A 84 26.50 10.72 12.44
N ASP A 85 25.48 10.20 11.78
CA ASP A 85 25.55 9.73 10.40
C ASP A 85 25.51 10.92 9.46
N THR A 86 26.63 11.16 8.77
CA THR A 86 26.81 12.32 7.89
C THR A 86 26.04 12.18 6.58
N ILE A 87 25.65 10.98 6.17
CA ILE A 87 24.87 10.75 4.94
C ILE A 87 23.40 11.02 5.22
N ASN A 88 22.85 10.40 6.27
CA ASN A 88 21.44 10.51 6.59
C ASN A 88 21.10 11.70 7.48
N GLN A 89 22.11 12.43 7.98
CA GLN A 89 21.96 13.56 8.91
C GLN A 89 21.17 13.15 10.18
N ARG A 90 21.43 11.93 10.67
CA ARG A 90 20.77 11.35 11.84
C ARG A 90 21.74 11.25 13.00
N PHE A 91 21.21 11.43 14.20
CA PHE A 91 21.96 11.24 15.42
C PHE A 91 21.48 9.99 16.13
N TYR A 92 22.43 9.29 16.72
CA TYR A 92 22.20 8.06 17.44
C TYR A 92 22.85 8.11 18.81
N ARG A 93 22.13 7.68 19.83
CA ARG A 93 22.61 7.58 21.20
C ARG A 93 22.81 6.11 21.55
N ALA A 94 23.91 5.79 22.23
CA ALA A 94 24.11 4.45 22.76
C ALA A 94 23.02 4.09 23.78
N LYS A 95 22.42 2.92 23.60
CA LYS A 95 21.42 2.36 24.52
C LYS A 95 21.53 0.83 24.54
N ASN A 96 21.69 0.26 25.73
CA ASN A 96 21.91 -1.17 25.93
C ASN A 96 23.06 -1.67 25.02
N ASN A 97 22.79 -2.62 24.13
CA ASN A 97 23.75 -3.24 23.22
C ASN A 97 23.74 -2.63 21.81
N GLY A 98 23.13 -1.46 21.62
CA GLY A 98 23.03 -0.83 20.31
C GLY A 98 22.82 0.68 20.43
N TYR A 99 22.10 1.22 19.46
CA TYR A 99 21.85 2.64 19.35
C TYR A 99 20.37 2.94 19.11
N GLU A 100 19.89 4.03 19.69
CA GLU A 100 18.57 4.58 19.42
C GLU A 100 18.68 5.90 18.66
N ILE A 101 17.67 6.25 17.88
CA ILE A 101 17.61 7.57 17.23
C ILE A 101 17.48 8.65 18.30
N TYR A 102 18.31 9.67 18.20
CA TYR A 102 18.28 10.84 19.08
C TYR A 102 17.97 12.10 18.26
N THR A 103 17.04 12.90 18.75
CA THR A 103 16.66 14.15 18.07
C THR A 103 17.53 15.30 18.56
N VAL A 104 18.40 15.80 17.70
CA VAL A 104 19.14 17.05 17.90
C VAL A 104 18.38 18.17 17.18
N PRO A 105 18.07 19.30 17.84
CA PRO A 105 17.39 20.43 17.20
C PRO A 105 18.16 20.96 15.99
N TYR A 106 17.44 21.38 14.95
CA TYR A 106 18.06 22.01 13.79
C TYR A 106 18.84 23.27 14.19
N GLY A 107 20.06 23.41 13.68
CA GLY A 107 20.96 24.52 14.00
C GLY A 107 21.64 24.42 15.37
N ALA A 108 21.43 23.35 16.12
CA ALA A 108 22.18 23.10 17.36
C ALA A 108 23.67 22.94 17.07
N LYS A 109 24.50 23.57 17.91
CA LYS A 109 25.95 23.39 17.84
C LYS A 109 26.33 22.04 18.41
N VAL A 110 27.03 21.24 17.61
CA VAL A 110 27.63 19.98 18.02
C VAL A 110 29.14 20.10 17.93
N ILE A 111 29.85 19.52 18.89
CA ILE A 111 31.31 19.49 18.91
C ILE A 111 31.76 18.18 18.29
N GLU A 112 32.59 18.23 17.25
CA GLU A 112 33.16 17.03 16.65
C GLU A 112 34.24 16.46 17.58
N LEU A 113 34.12 15.17 17.90
CA LEU A 113 35.08 14.45 18.75
C LEU A 113 35.95 13.49 17.94
N SER A 114 35.43 12.99 16.80
CA SER A 114 36.16 12.14 15.89
C SER A 114 35.70 12.37 14.46
N MET A 115 36.55 12.04 13.49
CA MET A 115 36.23 12.12 12.08
C MET A 115 35.23 11.03 11.66
N ALA A 116 34.51 11.28 10.57
CA ALA A 116 33.57 10.31 10.00
C ALA A 116 34.30 9.09 9.42
N ASN A 117 33.85 7.89 9.80
CA ASN A 117 34.38 6.62 9.32
C ASN A 117 33.25 5.61 9.06
N PRO A 118 33.40 4.71 8.07
CA PRO A 118 32.43 3.66 7.82
C PRO A 118 32.38 2.69 9.00
N THR A 119 31.21 2.58 9.63
CA THR A 119 30.98 1.74 10.81
C THR A 119 29.66 1.00 10.70
N ASN A 120 29.62 -0.24 11.18
CA ASN A 120 28.37 -0.98 11.30
C ASN A 120 27.67 -0.59 12.60
N ILE A 121 26.41 -0.16 12.52
CA ILE A 121 25.62 0.25 13.68
C ILE A 121 24.37 -0.62 13.81
N THR A 122 24.07 -1.03 15.03
CA THR A 122 22.86 -1.77 15.36
C THR A 122 21.86 -0.81 15.98
N LEU A 123 20.76 -0.53 15.27
CA LEU A 123 19.66 0.28 15.74
C LEU A 123 18.63 -0.57 16.49
N ILE A 124 18.13 -0.02 17.58
CA ILE A 124 17.05 -0.59 18.40
C ILE A 124 15.88 0.38 18.33
N HIS A 125 14.78 -0.06 17.71
CA HIS A 125 13.51 0.68 17.63
C HIS A 125 12.57 0.30 18.77
#